data_AF-A0A7M4A6R6-F1
#
_entry.id   AF-A0A7M4A6R6-F1
#
_cell.length_a   1.000
_cell.length_b   1.000
_cell.length_c   1.000
_cell.angle_alpha   90.00
_cell.angle_beta   90.00
_cell.angle_gamma   90.00
#
_symmetry.space_group_name_H-M   'P 1'
#
loop_
_entity.id
_entity.type
_entity.pdbx_description
1 polymer ?
#
loop_
_entity_poly.entity_id
_entity_poly.type
_entity_poly.pdbx_seq_one_letter_code
_entity_poly.pdbx_strand_id
1 'polypeptide(L)'
;NGVIARPLLNSVWFTHDATNADDAGQDADKDGGWECSGGNCLYQPYNNFQEYYGVVNASLSSPTVVRQALLNDCSGNYVEEWWQLRESLLGTCSGSSALNSNYFRMYKINNNDQLFALIIDDNDQDYQYLDTSDDETLCSGEWADSYGRFAGDQYHLPNTGLGEYVFGWWLLDIDGDQIADGTDPTNWDTDGDWVNDYFEIEDDMLDGIRGNSASPIRYDDRTTS
;
A
#
# COMPACT_ATOMS: atom_id res chain seq x y z
N ASN A 1 -31.16 -10.44 6.95
CA ASN A 1 -30.45 -10.33 5.67
C ASN A 1 -29.03 -9.97 6.01
N GLY A 2 -28.09 -10.90 5.81
CA GLY A 2 -26.68 -10.67 6.09
C GLY A 2 -26.12 -9.83 4.96
N VAL A 3 -25.77 -8.59 5.28
CA VAL A 3 -24.98 -7.71 4.42
C VAL A 3 -23.52 -7.99 4.79
N ILE A 4 -22.67 -8.21 3.79
CA ILE A 4 -21.21 -8.23 3.99
C ILE A 4 -20.77 -6.80 3.71
N ALA A 5 -20.74 -5.98 4.76
CA ALA A 5 -20.30 -4.59 4.69
C ALA A 5 -18.85 -4.48 5.19
N ARG A 6 -18.14 -3.46 4.71
CA ARG A 6 -16.84 -3.07 5.25
C ARG A 6 -16.91 -2.91 6.78
N PRO A 7 -15.83 -3.20 7.50
CA PRO A 7 -15.80 -3.01 8.95
C PRO A 7 -16.14 -1.56 9.30
N LEU A 8 -17.17 -1.38 10.13
CA LEU A 8 -17.50 -0.07 10.67
C LEU A 8 -16.56 0.24 11.84
N LEU A 9 -15.41 0.82 11.51
CA LEU A 9 -14.43 1.30 12.47
C LEU A 9 -14.96 2.62 13.04
N ASN A 10 -15.15 2.65 14.35
CA ASN A 10 -15.80 3.76 15.05
C ASN A 10 -14.90 5.02 15.05
N SER A 11 -14.93 5.81 13.96
CA SER A 11 -14.04 6.94 13.71
C SER A 11 -12.57 6.57 13.94
N VAL A 12 -11.87 6.21 12.87
CA VAL A 12 -10.42 5.99 12.93
C VAL A 12 -9.77 7.33 13.26
N TRP A 13 -9.00 7.37 14.35
CA TRP A 13 -8.24 8.55 14.77
C TRP A 13 -6.76 8.19 14.73
N PHE A 14 -6.03 8.83 13.84
CA PHE A 14 -4.59 8.69 13.70
C PHE A 14 -3.93 10.02 14.06
N THR A 15 -2.85 9.94 14.85
CA THR A 15 -2.00 11.09 15.14
C THR A 15 -0.64 10.83 14.52
N HIS A 16 -0.19 11.74 13.67
CA HIS A 16 1.15 11.68 13.08
C HIS A 16 2.06 12.70 13.77
N ASP A 17 2.37 12.47 15.05
CA ASP A 17 3.34 13.27 15.78
C ASP A 17 4.69 12.57 15.73
N ALA A 18 5.57 13.03 14.83
CA ALA A 18 6.93 12.50 14.70
C ALA A 18 7.77 12.60 16.00
N THR A 19 7.32 13.36 17.00
CA THR A 19 7.96 13.43 18.33
C THR A 19 7.42 12.39 19.32
N ASN A 20 6.29 11.75 19.01
CA ASN A 20 5.69 10.69 19.79
C ASN A 20 6.02 9.30 19.20
N ALA A 21 6.97 8.61 19.81
CA ALA A 21 7.37 7.28 19.35
C ALA A 21 6.26 6.21 19.48
N ASP A 22 5.24 6.45 20.31
CA ASP A 22 4.12 5.52 20.47
C ASP A 22 3.20 5.50 19.24
N ASP A 23 3.20 6.56 18.42
CA ASP A 23 2.38 6.64 17.20
C ASP A 23 2.79 5.54 16.21
N ALA A 24 4.07 5.17 16.15
CA ALA A 24 4.55 4.09 15.27
C ALA A 24 3.99 2.70 15.63
N GLY A 25 3.53 2.49 16.87
CA GLY A 25 2.99 1.22 17.34
C GLY A 25 1.46 1.16 17.38
N GLN A 26 0.78 2.23 16.97
CA GLN A 26 -0.67 2.26 16.84
C GLN A 26 -1.11 1.54 15.56
N ASP A 27 -2.38 1.16 15.54
CA ASP A 27 -3.06 0.44 14.47
C ASP A 27 -4.52 0.89 14.60
N ALA A 28 -4.86 1.93 13.85
CA ALA A 28 -6.05 2.72 14.10
C ALA A 28 -7.28 2.14 13.38
N ASP A 29 -7.04 1.55 12.22
CA ASP A 29 -7.99 0.92 11.32
C ASP A 29 -8.19 -0.58 11.58
N LYS A 30 -7.32 -1.22 12.38
CA LYS A 30 -7.49 -2.59 12.90
C LYS A 30 -7.53 -3.66 11.81
N ASP A 31 -6.65 -3.53 10.83
CA ASP A 31 -6.55 -4.41 9.69
C ASP A 31 -5.54 -5.57 9.90
N GLY A 32 -4.88 -5.64 11.05
CA GLY A 32 -3.95 -6.72 11.39
C GLY A 32 -4.54 -8.14 11.51
N GLY A 33 -3.65 -9.12 11.68
CA GLY A 33 -3.98 -10.54 11.76
C GLY A 33 -4.57 -11.01 13.11
N TRP A 34 -4.89 -12.29 13.17
CA TRP A 34 -5.41 -12.95 14.37
C TRP A 34 -4.74 -14.30 14.63
N GLU A 35 -4.18 -14.50 15.82
CA GLU A 35 -3.65 -15.79 16.24
C GLU A 35 -4.67 -16.57 17.09
N CYS A 36 -5.18 -17.67 16.55
CA CYS A 36 -6.25 -18.50 17.14
C CYS A 36 -5.77 -19.86 17.67
N SER A 37 -4.46 -20.16 17.69
CA SER A 37 -3.93 -21.48 18.11
C SER A 37 -4.23 -21.88 19.57
N GLY A 38 -4.61 -20.92 20.43
CA GLY A 38 -4.87 -21.13 21.87
C GLY A 38 -6.34 -21.36 22.26
N GLY A 39 -7.26 -21.52 21.30
CA GLY A 39 -8.71 -21.61 21.57
C GLY A 39 -9.41 -20.26 21.82
N ASN A 40 -8.62 -19.18 21.93
CA ASN A 40 -9.05 -17.79 21.81
C ASN A 40 -8.24 -17.16 20.68
N CYS A 41 -8.85 -16.26 19.92
CA CYS A 41 -8.15 -15.47 18.91
C CYS A 41 -7.60 -14.19 19.54
N LEU A 42 -6.29 -13.97 19.40
CA LEU A 42 -5.58 -12.79 19.86
C LEU A 42 -5.21 -11.94 18.64
N TYR A 43 -5.66 -10.69 18.64
CA TYR A 43 -5.31 -9.73 17.60
C TYR A 43 -3.80 -9.50 17.55
N GLN A 44 -3.24 -9.50 16.35
CA GLN A 44 -1.86 -9.13 16.05
C GLN A 44 -1.89 -7.85 15.22
N PRO A 45 -1.43 -6.71 15.75
CA PRO A 45 -1.56 -5.45 15.04
C PRO A 45 -0.67 -5.40 13.81
N TYR A 46 -1.20 -4.81 12.73
CA TYR A 46 -0.42 -4.31 11.61
C TYR A 46 -0.26 -2.82 11.85
N ASN A 47 0.83 -2.46 12.55
CA ASN A 47 0.96 -1.11 13.07
C ASN A 47 1.40 -0.11 11.99
N ASN A 48 1.22 1.18 12.29
CA ASN A 48 1.59 2.30 11.44
C ASN A 48 3.03 2.22 10.92
N PHE A 49 3.98 1.69 11.70
CA PHE A 49 5.34 1.48 11.21
C PHE A 49 5.37 0.42 10.11
N GLN A 50 4.70 -0.70 10.31
CA GLN A 50 4.63 -1.79 9.35
C GLN A 50 3.92 -1.37 8.06
N GLU A 51 2.82 -0.63 8.17
CA GLU A 51 2.06 -0.08 7.05
C GLU A 51 2.90 0.84 6.17
N TYR A 52 3.63 1.77 6.79
CA TYR A 52 4.52 2.73 6.10
C TYR A 52 5.69 2.06 5.36
N TYR A 53 5.97 0.80 5.63
CA TYR A 53 6.98 0.04 4.88
C TYR A 53 6.41 -1.16 4.14
N GLY A 54 5.10 -1.42 4.24
CA GLY A 54 4.46 -2.60 3.69
C GLY A 54 5.08 -3.90 4.17
N VAL A 55 5.26 -4.09 5.48
CA VAL A 55 5.92 -5.30 6.03
C VAL A 55 5.09 -6.03 7.08
N VAL A 56 4.76 -7.30 6.83
CA VAL A 56 4.12 -8.15 7.86
C VAL A 56 5.11 -8.92 8.72
N ASN A 57 6.40 -8.89 8.37
CA ASN A 57 7.42 -9.59 9.13
C ASN A 57 7.58 -8.95 10.53
N ALA A 58 7.14 -9.65 11.57
CA ALA A 58 7.24 -9.21 12.96
C ALA A 58 8.68 -8.86 13.40
N SER A 59 9.71 -9.38 12.73
CA SER A 59 11.12 -9.03 12.97
C SER A 59 11.52 -7.65 12.42
N LEU A 60 10.62 -7.00 11.68
CA LEU A 60 10.74 -5.66 11.09
C LEU A 60 9.56 -4.76 11.51
N SER A 61 9.01 -4.97 12.70
CA SER A 61 7.83 -4.24 13.23
C SER A 61 8.14 -2.93 13.97
N SER A 62 9.42 -2.57 14.14
CA SER A 62 9.81 -1.32 14.79
C SER A 62 11.27 -0.94 14.45
N PRO A 63 11.66 0.33 14.65
CA PRO A 63 13.04 0.76 14.42
C PRO A 63 14.08 -0.04 15.21
N THR A 64 13.72 -0.54 16.39
CA THR A 64 14.64 -1.31 17.24
C THR A 64 14.93 -2.68 16.66
N VAL A 65 13.91 -3.41 16.18
CA VAL A 65 14.09 -4.74 15.61
C VAL A 65 14.71 -4.68 14.22
N VAL A 66 14.42 -3.63 13.42
CA VAL A 66 15.10 -3.38 12.14
C VAL A 66 16.61 -3.25 12.31
N ARG A 67 17.08 -2.46 13.27
CA ARG A 67 18.52 -2.32 13.54
C ARG A 67 19.16 -3.64 14.01
N GLN A 68 18.39 -4.52 14.63
CA GLN A 68 18.86 -5.85 15.05
C GLN A 68 18.89 -6.86 13.90
N ALA A 69 18.10 -6.64 12.85
CA ALA A 69 18.05 -7.49 11.67
C ALA A 69 19.30 -7.36 10.77
N LEU A 70 20.13 -6.32 10.96
CA LEU A 70 21.36 -6.08 10.22
C LEU A 70 21.16 -6.07 8.70
N LEU A 71 20.04 -5.49 8.25
CA LEU A 71 19.76 -5.25 6.84
C LEU A 71 20.80 -4.30 6.25
N ASN A 72 21.07 -4.45 4.95
CA ASN A 72 21.98 -3.55 4.23
C ASN A 72 21.20 -2.71 3.21
N ASP A 73 21.55 -1.42 3.12
CA ASP A 73 21.10 -0.49 2.10
C ASP A 73 21.67 -0.83 0.71
N CYS A 74 21.30 -0.05 -0.30
CA CYS A 74 21.78 -0.22 -1.68
C CYS A 74 23.30 -0.13 -1.81
N SER A 75 23.95 0.56 -0.89
CA SER A 75 25.41 0.78 -0.87
C SER A 75 26.15 -0.29 -0.07
N GLY A 76 25.44 -1.25 0.53
CA GLY A 76 26.00 -2.30 1.37
C GLY A 76 26.33 -1.85 2.80
N ASN A 77 25.86 -0.66 3.22
CA ASN A 77 25.96 -0.22 4.61
C ASN A 77 24.78 -0.74 5.41
N TYR A 78 24.94 -0.87 6.73
CA TYR A 78 23.82 -1.21 7.59
C TYR A 78 22.72 -0.13 7.57
N VAL A 79 21.47 -0.58 7.65
CA VAL A 79 20.29 0.30 7.80
C VAL A 79 20.32 0.94 9.19
N GLU A 80 20.51 2.26 9.22
CA GLU A 80 20.44 3.10 10.43
C GLU A 80 19.29 4.12 10.35
N GLU A 81 18.86 4.47 9.14
CA GLU A 81 17.90 5.53 8.84
C GLU A 81 16.73 5.03 7.98
N TRP A 82 15.60 5.76 8.00
CA TRP A 82 14.35 5.32 7.37
C TRP A 82 14.45 5.17 5.85
N TRP A 83 15.14 6.08 5.17
CA TRP A 83 15.31 6.01 3.71
C TRP A 83 16.15 4.79 3.29
N GLN A 84 17.09 4.36 4.12
CA GLN A 84 17.88 3.14 3.88
C GLN A 84 17.01 1.89 4.03
N LEU A 85 16.10 1.88 5.00
CA LEU A 85 15.14 0.78 5.16
C LEU A 85 14.22 0.69 3.94
N ARG A 86 13.65 1.83 3.51
CA ARG A 86 12.82 1.93 2.30
C ARG A 86 13.56 1.40 1.08
N GLU A 87 14.82 1.79 0.91
CA GLU A 87 15.70 1.28 -0.14
C GLU A 87 15.87 -0.25 -0.11
N SER A 88 16.18 -0.81 1.07
CA SER A 88 16.38 -2.24 1.27
C SER A 88 15.12 -3.07 1.01
N LEU A 89 13.94 -2.56 1.38
CA LEU A 89 12.67 -3.27 1.28
C LEU A 89 12.05 -3.15 -0.11
N LEU A 90 12.01 -1.95 -0.66
CA LEU A 90 11.31 -1.68 -1.92
C LEU A 90 12.20 -1.88 -3.16
N GLY A 91 13.44 -2.30 -2.95
CA GLY A 91 14.36 -2.69 -4.01
C GLY A 91 14.74 -1.54 -4.94
N THR A 92 14.58 -0.29 -4.51
CA THR A 92 14.90 0.93 -5.30
C THR A 92 16.37 0.97 -5.74
N CYS A 93 17.23 0.20 -5.07
CA CYS A 93 18.63 -0.06 -5.40
C CYS A 93 18.88 -0.61 -6.80
N SER A 94 17.90 -1.32 -7.38
CA SER A 94 18.13 -2.18 -8.54
C SER A 94 17.84 -1.47 -9.88
N GLY A 95 17.66 -0.14 -9.85
CA GLY A 95 17.38 0.68 -11.02
C GLY A 95 16.16 0.16 -11.79
N SER A 96 16.32 -0.14 -13.08
CA SER A 96 15.23 -0.66 -13.92
C SER A 96 14.64 -1.99 -13.45
N SER A 97 15.37 -2.78 -12.64
CA SER A 97 14.82 -4.03 -12.10
C SER A 97 13.91 -3.82 -10.87
N ALA A 98 14.04 -2.68 -10.18
CA ALA A 98 13.09 -2.25 -9.15
C ALA A 98 11.69 -2.07 -9.72
N LEU A 99 11.57 -1.67 -11.00
CA LEU A 99 10.27 -1.45 -11.66
C LEU A 99 9.38 -2.70 -11.65
N ASN A 100 9.99 -3.88 -11.75
CA ASN A 100 9.26 -5.15 -11.81
C ASN A 100 9.03 -5.78 -10.44
N SER A 101 9.83 -5.42 -9.43
CA SER A 101 9.79 -6.02 -8.09
C SER A 101 9.22 -5.12 -7.00
N ASN A 102 9.20 -3.79 -7.20
CA ASN A 102 8.70 -2.84 -6.20
C ASN A 102 7.17 -2.86 -6.19
N TYR A 103 6.57 -3.39 -5.13
CA TYR A 103 5.13 -3.52 -4.99
C TYR A 103 4.38 -2.21 -4.78
N PHE A 104 5.07 -1.17 -4.32
CA PHE A 104 4.55 0.18 -4.15
C PHE A 104 4.77 1.11 -5.36
N ARG A 105 5.30 0.61 -6.48
CA ARG A 105 5.33 1.43 -7.72
C ARG A 105 3.91 1.80 -8.13
N MET A 106 3.69 3.10 -8.33
CA MET A 106 2.35 3.63 -8.62
C MET A 106 1.99 3.67 -10.11
N TYR A 107 2.87 4.12 -11.00
CA TYR A 107 2.54 4.31 -12.42
C TYR A 107 2.59 2.99 -13.19
N LYS A 108 1.84 2.83 -14.28
CA LYS A 108 1.88 1.69 -15.21
C LYS A 108 2.99 1.85 -16.25
N ILE A 109 3.86 0.83 -16.43
CA ILE A 109 5.01 0.91 -17.35
C ILE A 109 4.58 0.82 -18.83
N ASN A 110 3.59 -0.02 -19.12
CA ASN A 110 3.06 -0.23 -20.47
C ASN A 110 1.66 -0.86 -20.42
N ASN A 111 0.99 -0.99 -21.57
CA ASN A 111 -0.38 -1.51 -21.61
C ASN A 111 -0.56 -2.96 -21.12
N ASN A 112 0.51 -3.77 -21.10
CA ASN A 112 0.46 -5.13 -20.56
C ASN A 112 0.80 -5.19 -19.07
N ASP A 113 1.34 -4.10 -18.52
CA ASP A 113 1.64 -4.01 -17.11
C ASP A 113 0.34 -3.83 -16.34
N GLN A 114 -0.03 -4.82 -15.55
CA GLN A 114 -1.17 -4.71 -14.67
C GLN A 114 -0.75 -4.06 -13.34
N LEU A 115 0.56 -4.00 -13.03
CA LEU A 115 1.13 -3.58 -11.75
C LEU A 115 1.18 -2.07 -11.60
N PHE A 116 0.11 -1.45 -11.10
CA PHE A 116 0.03 0.00 -10.86
C PHE A 116 -0.97 0.33 -9.75
N ALA A 117 -0.83 1.49 -9.11
CA ALA A 117 -1.74 1.92 -8.06
C ALA A 117 -3.12 2.28 -8.62
N LEU A 118 -4.17 1.75 -8.04
CA LEU A 118 -5.56 2.12 -8.30
C LEU A 118 -6.23 2.32 -6.96
N ILE A 119 -7.00 3.40 -6.80
CA ILE A 119 -7.88 3.58 -5.64
C ILE A 119 -9.24 3.96 -6.20
N ILE A 120 -10.26 3.21 -5.84
CA ILE A 120 -11.64 3.46 -6.24
C ILE A 120 -12.49 3.61 -4.98
N ASP A 121 -13.23 4.71 -4.88
CA ASP A 121 -14.38 4.78 -3.99
C ASP A 121 -15.56 4.17 -4.73
N ASP A 122 -15.87 2.92 -4.37
CA ASP A 122 -16.89 2.12 -5.04
C ASP A 122 -18.33 2.44 -4.61
N ASN A 123 -18.49 3.26 -3.56
CA ASN A 123 -19.79 3.61 -2.97
C ASN A 123 -20.71 2.42 -2.60
N ASP A 124 -20.19 1.19 -2.62
CA ASP A 124 -20.97 -0.03 -2.43
C ASP A 124 -21.19 -0.30 -0.95
N GLN A 125 -22.43 -0.63 -0.60
CA GLN A 125 -22.78 -1.00 0.78
C GLN A 125 -22.58 -2.49 1.08
N ASP A 126 -22.66 -3.35 0.07
CA ASP A 126 -22.61 -4.81 0.21
C ASP A 126 -21.68 -5.36 -0.84
N TYR A 127 -20.62 -6.05 -0.39
CA TYR A 127 -19.64 -6.71 -1.28
C TYR A 127 -20.29 -7.59 -2.36
N GLN A 128 -21.47 -8.14 -2.06
CA GLN A 128 -22.19 -9.01 -2.99
C GLN A 128 -22.88 -8.28 -4.15
N TYR A 129 -22.98 -6.95 -4.11
CA TYR A 129 -23.65 -6.15 -5.12
C TYR A 129 -22.72 -5.06 -5.63
N LEU A 130 -22.34 -5.19 -6.89
CA LEU A 130 -21.36 -4.31 -7.52
C LEU A 130 -22.06 -3.26 -8.37
N ASP A 131 -22.03 -2.01 -7.95
CA ASP A 131 -22.54 -0.87 -8.70
C ASP A 131 -21.43 -0.01 -9.30
N THR A 132 -21.03 -0.33 -10.53
CA THR A 132 -19.99 0.47 -11.21
C THR A 132 -20.48 1.85 -11.70
N SER A 133 -21.74 2.23 -11.43
CA SER A 133 -22.33 3.46 -11.98
C SER A 133 -21.98 4.72 -11.20
N ASP A 134 -21.54 4.58 -9.95
CA ASP A 134 -21.10 5.65 -9.06
C ASP A 134 -19.67 5.48 -8.52
N ASP A 135 -18.91 4.50 -9.04
CA ASP A 135 -17.46 4.38 -8.79
C ASP A 135 -16.73 5.70 -9.10
N GLU A 136 -15.92 6.17 -8.15
CA GLU A 136 -15.02 7.31 -8.32
C GLU A 136 -13.56 6.87 -8.26
N THR A 137 -12.81 7.07 -9.34
CA THR A 137 -11.36 6.85 -9.33
C THR A 137 -10.65 7.99 -8.61
N LEU A 138 -9.97 7.67 -7.51
CA LEU A 138 -9.23 8.62 -6.69
C LEU A 138 -7.74 8.65 -7.04
N CYS A 139 -7.14 7.50 -7.33
CA CYS A 139 -5.77 7.35 -7.81
C CYS A 139 -5.73 6.35 -8.96
N SER A 140 -4.93 6.63 -9.99
CA SER A 140 -4.75 5.68 -11.09
C SER A 140 -3.41 5.85 -11.79
N GLY A 141 -2.58 4.81 -11.67
CA GLY A 141 -1.27 4.71 -12.30
C GLY A 141 -1.25 4.67 -13.82
N GLU A 142 -2.41 4.48 -14.46
CA GLU A 142 -2.54 4.55 -15.92
C GLU A 142 -2.96 5.91 -16.44
N TRP A 143 -3.22 6.86 -15.54
CA TRP A 143 -3.59 8.24 -15.85
C TRP A 143 -2.51 9.22 -15.37
N ALA A 144 -2.43 10.35 -16.04
CA ALA A 144 -1.51 11.43 -15.73
C ALA A 144 -2.23 12.55 -14.98
N ASP A 145 -1.69 12.95 -13.84
CA ASP A 145 -2.22 14.06 -13.05
C ASP A 145 -2.17 15.39 -13.81
N SER A 146 -2.95 16.37 -13.39
CA SER A 146 -2.83 17.73 -13.93
C SER A 146 -1.53 18.44 -13.50
N TYR A 147 -0.99 18.06 -12.35
CA TYR A 147 0.26 18.55 -11.80
C TYR A 147 1.45 17.94 -12.54
N GLY A 148 2.35 18.80 -13.04
CA GLY A 148 3.54 18.36 -13.80
C GLY A 148 3.26 17.85 -15.23
N ARG A 149 2.00 17.63 -15.61
CA ARG A 149 1.64 17.16 -16.97
C ARG A 149 2.05 18.15 -18.05
N PHE A 150 2.83 17.66 -19.01
CA PHE A 150 3.41 18.49 -20.07
C PHE A 150 2.55 18.47 -21.35
N ALA A 151 1.80 17.40 -21.60
CA ALA A 151 0.94 17.24 -22.77
C ALA A 151 -0.20 16.23 -22.53
N GLY A 152 -1.13 16.15 -23.49
CA GLY A 152 -2.24 15.19 -23.43
C GLY A 152 -3.36 15.59 -22.47
N ASP A 153 -4.36 14.72 -22.37
CA ASP A 153 -5.38 14.78 -21.33
C ASP A 153 -4.98 13.89 -20.15
N GLN A 154 -5.88 13.68 -19.19
CA GLN A 154 -5.65 12.80 -18.04
C GLN A 154 -5.46 11.32 -18.44
N TYR A 155 -6.04 10.89 -19.57
CA TYR A 155 -6.25 9.48 -19.89
C TYR A 155 -5.09 8.90 -20.70
N HIS A 156 -3.87 9.09 -20.20
CA HIS A 156 -2.66 8.49 -20.77
C HIS A 156 -1.66 8.11 -19.68
N LEU A 157 -0.76 7.18 -20.03
CA LEU A 157 0.30 6.73 -19.12
C LEU A 157 1.21 7.89 -18.73
N PRO A 158 1.43 8.15 -17.43
CA PRO A 158 2.25 9.26 -16.98
C PRO A 158 3.72 9.07 -17.40
N ASN A 159 4.31 10.11 -18.00
CA ASN A 159 5.73 10.13 -18.32
C ASN A 159 6.56 10.67 -17.15
N THR A 160 6.84 9.80 -16.18
CA THR A 160 7.63 10.14 -14.99
C THR A 160 9.02 10.70 -15.31
N GLY A 161 9.62 10.28 -16.43
CA GLY A 161 10.91 10.80 -16.92
C GLY A 161 10.86 12.25 -17.42
N LEU A 162 9.68 12.80 -17.68
CA LEU A 162 9.45 14.21 -18.03
C LEU A 162 8.82 15.02 -16.88
N GLY A 163 8.68 14.41 -15.71
CA GLY A 163 8.11 15.04 -14.52
C GLY A 163 6.58 15.01 -14.45
N GLU A 164 5.93 14.11 -15.20
CA GLU A 164 4.50 13.85 -15.01
C GLU A 164 4.27 12.91 -13.84
N TYR A 165 3.15 13.12 -13.15
CA TYR A 165 2.77 12.37 -11.96
C TYR A 165 1.60 11.44 -12.26
N VAL A 166 1.51 10.34 -11.54
CA VAL A 166 0.32 9.49 -11.45
C VAL A 166 -0.88 10.32 -10.99
N PHE A 167 -2.04 10.14 -11.63
CA PHE A 167 -3.27 10.77 -11.17
C PHE A 167 -3.56 10.42 -9.71
N GLY A 168 -3.74 11.42 -8.84
CA GLY A 168 -4.01 11.20 -7.41
C GLY A 168 -2.81 10.74 -6.59
N TRP A 169 -1.58 10.87 -7.10
CA TRP A 169 -0.35 10.37 -6.45
C TRP A 169 -0.21 10.75 -4.97
N TRP A 170 -0.62 11.96 -4.60
CA TRP A 170 -0.48 12.50 -3.23
C TRP A 170 -1.28 11.73 -2.16
N LEU A 171 -2.17 10.82 -2.56
CA LEU A 171 -2.89 9.96 -1.63
C LEU A 171 -1.97 8.94 -0.95
N LEU A 172 -0.92 8.50 -1.66
CA LEU A 172 -0.05 7.41 -1.22
C LEU A 172 1.44 7.81 -1.21
N ASP A 173 1.83 8.83 -1.97
CA ASP A 173 3.21 9.26 -2.15
C ASP A 173 3.36 10.70 -1.62
N ILE A 174 4.00 10.85 -0.46
CA ILE A 174 4.15 12.14 0.21
C ILE A 174 5.35 12.91 -0.34
N ASP A 175 6.40 12.21 -0.78
CA ASP A 175 7.66 12.81 -1.20
C ASP A 175 7.77 13.05 -2.72
N GLY A 176 6.83 12.53 -3.49
CA GLY A 176 6.65 12.75 -4.91
C GLY A 176 7.59 11.92 -5.79
N ASP A 177 8.13 10.81 -5.29
CA ASP A 177 9.06 9.96 -6.02
C ASP A 177 8.39 8.86 -6.88
N GLN A 178 7.04 8.84 -6.90
CA GLN A 178 6.18 7.94 -7.68
C GLN A 178 6.17 6.49 -7.19
N ILE A 179 6.58 6.28 -5.93
CA ILE A 179 6.47 5.04 -5.18
C ILE A 179 5.65 5.39 -3.94
N ALA A 180 4.61 4.61 -3.66
CA ALA A 180 3.82 4.78 -2.45
C ALA A 180 4.69 4.60 -1.19
N ASP A 181 4.40 5.40 -0.16
CA ASP A 181 5.07 5.38 1.13
C ASP A 181 4.46 4.34 2.10
N GLY A 182 3.69 3.38 1.59
CA GLY A 182 2.99 2.38 2.38
C GLY A 182 1.50 2.32 2.06
N THR A 183 0.77 1.68 2.97
CA THR A 183 -0.69 1.64 3.02
C THR A 183 -1.23 2.78 3.90
N ASP A 184 -2.54 3.04 3.85
CA ASP A 184 -3.18 4.12 4.61
C ASP A 184 -3.53 3.66 6.03
N PRO A 185 -2.84 4.16 7.09
CA PRO A 185 -3.07 3.78 8.49
C PRO A 185 -4.41 4.21 9.06
N THR A 186 -5.24 4.85 8.24
CA THR A 186 -6.60 5.25 8.59
C THR A 186 -7.67 4.45 7.87
N ASN A 187 -7.28 3.58 6.95
CA ASN A 187 -8.17 2.86 6.07
C ASN A 187 -7.78 1.38 5.99
N TRP A 188 -8.68 0.52 6.46
CA TRP A 188 -8.53 -0.94 6.53
C TRP A 188 -8.22 -1.63 5.20
N ASP A 189 -8.52 -0.96 4.10
CA ASP A 189 -8.45 -1.44 2.71
C ASP A 189 -8.05 -0.23 1.85
N THR A 190 -6.75 -0.09 1.59
CA THR A 190 -6.16 1.13 1.02
C THR A 190 -6.65 1.41 -0.40
N ASP A 191 -6.83 0.39 -1.22
CA ASP A 191 -7.24 0.52 -2.62
C ASP A 191 -8.74 0.38 -2.86
N GLY A 192 -9.47 -0.09 -1.85
CA GLY A 192 -10.92 -0.22 -1.86
C GLY A 192 -11.40 -1.54 -2.47
N ASP A 193 -10.54 -2.55 -2.64
CA ASP A 193 -10.90 -3.81 -3.30
C ASP A 193 -11.64 -4.82 -2.40
N TRP A 194 -11.84 -4.49 -1.12
CA TRP A 194 -12.46 -5.29 -0.05
C TRP A 194 -11.59 -6.39 0.55
N VAL A 195 -10.34 -6.50 0.13
CA VAL A 195 -9.30 -7.21 0.86
C VAL A 195 -8.59 -6.18 1.74
N ASN A 196 -8.00 -6.64 2.83
CA ASN A 196 -7.36 -5.74 3.77
C ASN A 196 -5.84 -5.81 3.62
N ASP A 197 -5.19 -4.67 3.83
CA ASP A 197 -3.79 -4.44 3.52
C ASP A 197 -2.84 -5.49 4.15
N TYR A 198 -3.04 -5.84 5.42
CA TYR A 198 -2.25 -6.90 6.09
C TYR A 198 -2.28 -8.23 5.32
N PHE A 199 -3.46 -8.73 4.90
CA PHE A 199 -3.55 -10.03 4.23
C PHE A 199 -2.92 -10.01 2.85
N GLU A 200 -3.05 -8.90 2.14
CA GLU A 200 -2.47 -8.70 0.81
C GLU A 200 -0.95 -8.71 0.87
N ILE A 201 -0.37 -7.94 1.79
CA ILE A 201 1.09 -7.93 2.01
C ILE A 201 1.57 -9.30 2.47
N GLU A 202 0.85 -9.97 3.37
CA GLU A 202 1.24 -11.30 3.86
C GLU A 202 1.31 -12.33 2.73
N ASP A 203 0.34 -12.34 1.82
CA ASP A 203 0.33 -13.29 0.71
C ASP A 203 1.45 -13.01 -0.31
N ASP A 204 1.64 -11.76 -0.73
CA ASP A 204 2.76 -11.33 -1.59
C ASP A 204 4.13 -11.69 -0.96
N MET A 205 4.26 -11.57 0.37
CA MET A 205 5.49 -11.93 1.09
C MET A 205 5.70 -13.45 1.21
N LEU A 206 4.65 -14.27 1.17
CA LEU A 206 4.74 -15.72 1.34
C LEU A 206 5.32 -16.43 0.12
N ASP A 207 4.96 -16.00 -1.09
CA ASP A 207 5.44 -16.63 -2.32
C ASP A 207 6.44 -15.77 -3.11
N GLY A 208 6.62 -14.51 -2.73
CA GLY A 208 7.56 -13.57 -3.33
C GLY A 208 7.19 -13.21 -4.77
N ILE A 209 5.95 -13.46 -5.16
CA ILE A 209 5.36 -12.97 -6.40
C ILE A 209 4.59 -11.71 -6.01
N ARG A 210 4.75 -10.66 -6.82
CA ARG A 210 4.05 -9.41 -6.60
C ARG A 210 2.69 -9.44 -7.28
N GLY A 211 1.62 -9.12 -6.56
CA GLY A 211 0.30 -8.84 -7.13
C GLY A 211 -0.30 -10.05 -7.85
N ASN A 212 0.03 -11.24 -7.38
CA ASN A 212 -0.66 -12.49 -7.72
C ASN A 212 -1.74 -12.86 -6.69
N SER A 213 -1.69 -12.24 -5.52
CA SER A 213 -2.82 -11.92 -4.64
C SER A 213 -3.34 -10.51 -4.95
N ALA A 214 -4.52 -10.17 -4.44
CA ALA A 214 -4.88 -8.79 -4.17
C ALA A 214 -3.68 -8.11 -3.52
N SER A 215 -3.19 -7.02 -4.12
CA SER A 215 -1.97 -6.35 -3.67
C SER A 215 -2.43 -5.10 -2.95
N PRO A 216 -1.78 -4.66 -1.87
CA PRO A 216 -2.20 -3.55 -0.97
C PRO A 216 -2.51 -2.20 -1.65
N ILE A 217 -2.16 -2.08 -2.93
CA ILE A 217 -2.35 -0.93 -3.80
C ILE A 217 -2.61 -1.47 -5.23
N ARG A 218 -3.71 -2.19 -5.44
CA ARG A 218 -4.18 -2.77 -6.71
C ARG A 218 -5.70 -2.70 -6.90
N TYR A 219 -6.21 -3.57 -7.77
CA TYR A 219 -7.34 -3.31 -8.65
C TYR A 219 -8.63 -3.76 -7.98
N ASP A 220 -9.77 -3.16 -8.33
CA ASP A 220 -11.12 -3.66 -8.01
C ASP A 220 -11.26 -5.18 -8.28
N ASP A 221 -10.92 -5.98 -7.27
CA ASP A 221 -10.82 -7.43 -7.35
C ASP A 221 -12.16 -8.11 -7.15
N ARG A 222 -13.26 -7.32 -7.03
CA ARG A 222 -14.67 -7.69 -6.75
C ARG A 222 -15.26 -8.72 -7.74
N THR A 223 -14.43 -9.48 -8.44
CA THR A 223 -14.69 -10.76 -9.07
C THR A 223 -15.42 -11.73 -8.13
N THR A 224 -16.76 -11.66 -8.17
CA THR A 224 -17.61 -12.74 -7.67
C THR A 224 -17.50 -13.94 -8.61
N SER A 225 -16.45 -14.77 -8.46
CA SER A 225 -16.37 -16.09 -9.12
C SER A 225 -16.59 -17.22 -8.14
#